data_AF-A0A7J7HJJ6-F1
#
_entry.id   AF-A0A7J7HJJ6-F1
#
_cell.length_a   1.000
_cell.length_b   1.000
_cell.length_c   1.000
_cell.angle_alpha   90.00
_cell.angle_beta   90.00
_cell.angle_gamma   90.00
#
_symmetry.space_group_name_H-M   'P 1'
#
loop_
_entity.id
_entity.type
_entity.pdbx_description
1 polymer ?
#
loop_
_entity_poly.entity_id
_entity_poly.type
_entity_poly.pdbx_seq_one_letter_code
_entity_poly.pdbx_strand_id
1 'polypeptide(L)'
;MTLSGASWVIHNTSLYQFVRQWRNDKKGNQLVRIDLGNNPIAKKLDIFPQLPQALGPRIHTLVLDDKFYCLGGLEPPPSPWAMAFDPSLNQWESLPNPAPFPPFPIMIRRIFSAAIHVPKPCIVVGWPEDRVLRRYYVNTKNWVSEEFEIPKTRFFGPDDLMGPALAVDRMLYWYSARDTTACLIGYDLMRKTWFMGKFHVHDYGRSYIPEHTGPPSPPSLAHLDSDKFCLFWFSVVKCHPNPTTITEEDSLTEDEGEARDEEYVEEVEEESLRIHCMKLRVT
;
A
#
# COMPACT_ATOMS: atom_id res chain seq x y z
N MET A 1 -19.25 -10.50 8.21
CA MET A 1 -18.92 -9.33 7.37
C MET A 1 -17.43 -9.39 7.11
N THR A 2 -17.00 -9.61 5.88
CA THR A 2 -15.58 -9.62 5.51
C THR A 2 -15.20 -8.23 4.98
N LEU A 3 -14.34 -7.53 5.73
CA LEU A 3 -13.70 -6.30 5.28
C LEU A 3 -12.37 -6.68 4.67
N SER A 4 -12.20 -6.45 3.37
CA SER A 4 -10.89 -6.58 2.73
C SER A 4 -10.36 -5.18 2.44
N GLY A 5 -9.15 -4.87 2.94
CA GLY A 5 -8.48 -3.61 2.63
C GLY A 5 -8.11 -3.57 1.15
N ALA A 6 -8.55 -2.55 0.43
CA ALA A 6 -8.22 -2.33 -0.98
C ALA A 6 -6.91 -1.57 -1.17
N SER A 7 -6.68 -0.56 -0.32
CA SER A 7 -5.47 0.27 -0.25
C SER A 7 -5.51 1.13 1.03
N TRP A 8 -4.43 1.82 1.35
CA TRP A 8 -4.36 2.77 2.46
C TRP A 8 -3.44 3.95 2.12
N VAL A 9 -3.59 5.05 2.85
CA VAL A 9 -2.74 6.25 2.74
C VAL A 9 -2.65 6.94 4.09
N ILE A 10 -1.48 7.44 4.44
CA ILE A 10 -1.29 8.28 5.63
C ILE A 10 -1.42 9.73 5.21
N HIS A 11 -2.23 10.49 5.92
CA HIS A 11 -2.36 11.93 5.71
C HIS A 11 -2.58 12.61 7.06
N ASN A 12 -1.77 13.65 7.34
CA ASN A 12 -1.66 14.26 8.65
C ASN A 12 -1.37 13.22 9.74
N THR A 13 -2.11 13.23 10.85
CA THR A 13 -1.97 12.28 11.97
C THR A 13 -2.90 11.07 11.84
N SER A 14 -3.39 10.77 10.63
CA SER A 14 -4.41 9.74 10.44
C SER A 14 -4.06 8.78 9.31
N LEU A 15 -4.42 7.52 9.52
CA LEU A 15 -4.38 6.48 8.51
C LEU A 15 -5.76 6.41 7.85
N TYR A 16 -5.80 6.51 6.53
CA TYR A 16 -7.01 6.34 5.75
C TYR A 16 -6.95 4.99 5.04
N GLN A 17 -7.99 4.18 5.20
CA GLN A 17 -8.12 2.88 4.58
C GLN A 17 -9.29 2.89 3.59
N PHE A 18 -9.01 2.46 2.36
CA PHE A 18 -10.03 2.14 1.38
C PHE A 18 -10.47 0.71 1.60
N VAL A 19 -11.71 0.53 2.02
CA VAL A 19 -12.27 -0.76 2.41
C VAL A 19 -13.24 -1.24 1.35
N ARG A 20 -13.07 -2.49 0.93
CA ARG A 20 -14.09 -3.24 0.19
C ARG A 20 -14.94 -4.01 1.19
N GLN A 21 -16.22 -3.68 1.21
CA GLN A 21 -17.23 -4.35 2.00
C GLN A 21 -18.02 -5.32 1.13
N TRP A 22 -18.08 -6.58 1.55
CA TRP A 22 -18.99 -7.58 1.00
C TRP A 22 -20.16 -7.77 1.96
N ARG A 23 -21.38 -7.42 1.52
CA ARG A 23 -22.61 -7.73 2.28
C ARG A 23 -23.69 -8.23 1.33
N ASN A 24 -24.09 -9.50 1.45
CA ASN A 24 -25.20 -10.11 0.69
C ASN A 24 -25.14 -9.77 -0.82
N ASP A 25 -24.00 -10.05 -1.46
CA ASP A 25 -23.70 -9.77 -2.88
C ASP A 25 -23.72 -8.29 -3.31
N LYS A 26 -23.88 -7.35 -2.38
CA LYS A 26 -23.70 -5.92 -2.63
C LYS A 26 -22.25 -5.52 -2.32
N LYS A 27 -21.55 -5.04 -3.35
CA LYS A 27 -20.23 -4.42 -3.24
C LYS A 27 -20.39 -2.99 -2.68
N GLY A 28 -19.86 -2.72 -1.49
CA GLY A 28 -19.73 -1.38 -0.94
C GLY A 28 -18.27 -0.98 -0.83
N ASN A 29 -17.92 0.26 -1.19
CA ASN A 29 -16.55 0.77 -0.98
C ASN A 29 -16.61 2.00 -0.11
N GLN A 30 -15.78 2.00 0.92
CA GLN A 30 -15.76 3.06 1.91
C GLN A 30 -14.34 3.54 2.09
N LEU A 31 -14.19 4.85 2.23
CA LEU A 31 -12.99 5.43 2.81
C LEU A 31 -13.24 5.54 4.31
N VAL A 32 -12.30 5.02 5.08
CA VAL A 32 -12.35 4.94 6.54
C VAL A 32 -11.13 5.66 7.09
N ARG A 33 -11.32 6.56 8.05
CA ARG A 33 -10.22 7.19 8.78
C ARG A 33 -10.00 6.50 10.12
N ILE A 34 -8.74 6.28 10.45
CA ILE A 34 -8.24 5.80 11.73
C ILE A 34 -7.29 6.88 12.26
N ASP A 35 -7.66 7.51 13.38
CA ASP A 35 -6.78 8.47 14.05
C ASP A 35 -5.61 7.73 14.73
N LEU A 36 -4.39 8.19 14.47
CA LEU A 36 -3.16 7.63 15.07
C LEU A 36 -2.69 8.44 16.28
N GLY A 37 -3.44 9.45 16.71
CA GLY A 37 -3.12 10.27 17.89
C GLY A 37 -3.05 9.49 19.21
N ASN A 38 -2.48 10.13 20.23
CA ASN A 38 -2.08 9.56 21.54
C ASN A 38 -3.21 8.98 22.42
N ASN A 39 -4.44 8.83 21.93
CA ASN A 39 -5.54 8.27 22.72
C ASN A 39 -5.95 6.88 22.20
N PRO A 40 -5.45 5.78 22.80
CA PRO A 40 -5.71 4.42 22.33
C PRO A 40 -7.18 3.97 22.46
N ILE A 41 -8.03 4.76 23.13
CA ILE A 41 -9.42 4.39 23.45
C ILE A 41 -10.43 5.10 22.54
N ALA A 42 -10.05 6.17 21.84
CA ALA A 42 -10.93 6.92 20.95
C ALA A 42 -10.57 6.68 19.47
N LYS A 43 -10.69 5.44 18.99
CA LYS A 43 -10.70 5.15 17.54
C LYS A 43 -11.99 5.71 16.94
N LYS A 44 -12.02 7.00 16.62
CA LYS A 44 -13.14 7.59 15.89
C LYS A 44 -13.08 7.11 14.44
N LEU A 45 -14.00 6.22 14.08
CA LEU A 45 -14.16 5.74 12.72
C LEU A 45 -15.01 6.76 11.95
N ASP A 46 -14.38 7.66 11.21
CA ASP A 46 -15.11 8.53 10.28
C ASP A 46 -15.34 7.76 8.97
N ILE A 47 -16.61 7.56 8.60
CA ILE A 47 -17.03 6.91 7.35
C ILE A 47 -17.38 8.01 6.35
N PHE A 48 -16.65 8.05 5.24
CA PHE A 48 -16.86 9.02 4.16
C PHE A 48 -17.92 8.52 3.17
N PRO A 49 -18.43 9.39 2.26
CA PRO A 49 -19.38 9.02 1.23
C PRO A 49 -18.90 7.79 0.44
N GLN A 50 -19.84 6.91 0.13
CA GLN A 50 -19.55 5.74 -0.68
C GLN A 50 -18.99 6.17 -2.03
N LEU A 51 -17.99 5.44 -2.52
CA LEU A 51 -17.49 5.65 -3.86
C LEU A 51 -18.60 5.34 -4.87
N PRO A 52 -18.82 6.19 -5.88
CA PRO A 52 -19.79 5.92 -6.94
C PRO A 52 -19.52 4.62 -7.72
N GLN A 53 -18.27 4.17 -7.76
CA GLN A 53 -17.84 2.95 -8.46
C GLN A 53 -17.25 1.91 -7.51
N ALA A 54 -17.32 0.65 -7.93
CA ALA A 54 -16.67 -0.45 -7.25
C ALA A 54 -15.14 -0.34 -7.32
N LEU A 55 -14.45 -0.59 -6.21
CA LEU A 55 -13.00 -0.73 -6.21
C LEU A 55 -12.65 -2.17 -6.60
N GLY A 56 -11.95 -2.31 -7.72
CA GLY A 56 -11.32 -3.54 -8.16
C GLY A 56 -10.12 -3.91 -7.29
N PRO A 57 -9.60 -5.14 -7.48
CA PRO A 57 -8.37 -5.58 -6.84
C PRO A 57 -7.17 -4.72 -7.24
N ARG A 58 -6.51 -4.11 -6.25
CA ARG A 58 -5.23 -3.37 -6.36
C ARG A 58 -5.36 -2.02 -7.07
N ILE A 59 -6.13 -1.13 -6.45
CA ILE A 59 -6.22 0.29 -6.79
C ILE A 59 -5.01 1.05 -6.24
N HIS A 60 -4.51 2.03 -6.97
CA HIS A 60 -3.52 2.97 -6.45
C HIS A 60 -4.25 4.12 -5.77
N THR A 61 -3.86 4.43 -4.53
CA THR A 61 -4.44 5.54 -3.78
C THR A 61 -3.37 6.49 -3.29
N LEU A 62 -3.65 7.78 -3.37
CA LEU A 62 -2.72 8.84 -2.99
C LEU A 62 -3.48 10.03 -2.42
N VAL A 63 -2.77 10.90 -1.71
CA VAL A 63 -3.30 12.18 -1.22
C VAL A 63 -2.46 13.30 -1.81
N LEU A 64 -3.12 14.34 -2.29
CA LEU A 64 -2.51 15.54 -2.84
C LEU A 64 -3.45 16.72 -2.59
N ASP A 65 -2.91 17.83 -2.05
CA ASP A 65 -3.68 19.03 -1.69
C ASP A 65 -4.96 18.73 -0.90
N ASP A 66 -4.85 17.93 0.17
CA ASP A 66 -5.95 17.48 1.04
C ASP A 66 -7.07 16.66 0.35
N LYS A 67 -6.88 16.28 -0.92
CA LYS A 67 -7.81 15.42 -1.68
C LYS A 67 -7.26 14.02 -1.82
N PHE A 68 -8.17 13.05 -1.82
CA PHE A 68 -7.84 11.64 -2.03
C PHE A 68 -8.05 11.27 -3.48
N TYR A 69 -7.12 10.53 -4.06
CA TYR A 69 -7.23 10.08 -5.43
C TYR A 69 -7.18 8.56 -5.49
N CYS A 70 -8.01 8.03 -6.37
CA CYS A 70 -8.18 6.62 -6.68
C CYS A 70 -7.84 6.44 -8.15
N LEU A 71 -6.74 5.75 -8.45
CA LEU A 71 -6.23 5.56 -9.81
C LEU A 71 -6.34 4.09 -10.24
N GLY A 72 -7.03 3.88 -11.35
CA GLY A 72 -7.24 2.57 -11.93
C GLY A 72 -8.16 1.68 -11.08
N GLY A 73 -8.56 0.55 -11.67
CA GLY A 73 -9.30 -0.49 -10.94
C GLY A 73 -10.68 -0.03 -10.50
N LEU A 74 -11.35 0.83 -11.26
CA LEU A 74 -12.72 1.24 -11.01
C LEU A 74 -13.66 0.36 -11.86
N GLU A 75 -14.63 -0.28 -11.22
CA GLU A 75 -15.57 -1.23 -11.83
C GLU A 75 -17.04 -0.78 -11.62
N PRO A 76 -17.99 -1.16 -12.51
CA PRO A 76 -17.78 -1.76 -13.82
C PRO A 76 -17.54 -0.69 -14.92
N PRO A 77 -16.94 -1.06 -16.06
CA PRO A 77 -16.85 -0.18 -17.23
C PRO A 77 -18.24 0.21 -17.80
N PRO A 78 -18.40 1.38 -18.44
CA PRO A 78 -17.40 2.44 -18.63
C PRO A 78 -17.24 3.28 -17.37
N SER A 79 -16.11 3.12 -16.68
CA SER A 79 -15.73 3.87 -15.49
C SER A 79 -14.65 4.90 -15.86
N PRO A 80 -14.58 6.05 -15.16
CA PRO A 80 -13.42 6.91 -15.28
C PRO A 80 -12.16 6.14 -14.88
N TRP A 81 -11.02 6.47 -15.46
CA TRP A 81 -9.76 5.82 -15.08
C TRP A 81 -9.31 6.23 -13.68
N ALA A 82 -9.64 7.44 -13.26
CA ALA A 82 -9.33 7.96 -11.94
C ALA A 82 -10.48 8.80 -11.37
N MET A 83 -10.60 8.79 -10.04
CA MET A 83 -11.49 9.68 -9.29
C MET A 83 -10.72 10.41 -8.19
N ALA A 84 -11.19 11.60 -7.85
CA ALA A 84 -10.77 12.35 -6.68
C ALA A 84 -11.93 12.51 -5.70
N PHE A 85 -11.65 12.45 -4.41
CA PHE A 85 -12.55 12.81 -3.34
C PHE A 85 -12.02 14.06 -2.66
N ASP A 86 -12.88 15.07 -2.59
CA ASP A 86 -12.63 16.30 -1.86
C ASP A 86 -13.40 16.25 -0.53
N PRO A 87 -12.70 16.08 0.62
CA PRO A 87 -13.36 16.03 1.92
C PRO A 87 -14.07 17.34 2.28
N SER A 88 -13.60 18.50 1.77
CA SER A 88 -14.19 19.80 2.07
C SER A 88 -15.55 19.99 1.37
N LEU A 89 -15.71 19.38 0.19
CA LEU A 89 -16.96 19.37 -0.58
C LEU A 89 -17.79 18.11 -0.32
N ASN A 90 -17.22 17.13 0.37
CA ASN A 90 -17.79 15.82 0.60
C ASN A 90 -18.27 15.14 -0.70
N GLN A 91 -17.48 15.26 -1.77
CA GLN A 91 -17.88 14.86 -3.11
C GLN A 91 -16.75 14.15 -3.87
N TRP A 92 -17.14 13.17 -4.68
CA TRP A 92 -16.29 12.51 -5.67
C TRP A 92 -16.39 13.22 -7.03
N GLU A 93 -15.27 13.47 -7.70
CA GLU A 93 -15.19 13.93 -9.08
C GLU A 93 -14.38 12.97 -9.95
N SER A 94 -14.81 12.75 -11.19
CA SER A 94 -14.07 11.98 -12.18
C SER A 94 -12.94 12.82 -12.77
N LEU A 95 -11.75 12.24 -12.89
CA LEU A 95 -10.64 12.87 -13.61
C LEU A 95 -10.78 12.60 -15.11
N PRO A 96 -10.27 13.50 -15.98
CA PRO A 96 -10.14 13.19 -17.39
C PRO A 96 -9.20 12.00 -17.58
N ASN A 97 -9.46 11.19 -18.60
CA ASN A 97 -8.59 10.06 -18.90
C ASN A 97 -7.30 10.56 -19.60
N PRO A 98 -6.14 9.92 -19.38
CA PRO A 98 -4.88 10.38 -19.96
C PRO A 98 -4.80 10.11 -21.47
N ALA A 99 -4.18 11.01 -22.22
CA ALA A 99 -3.97 10.90 -23.67
C ALA A 99 -2.55 10.38 -24.03
N PRO A 100 -2.32 9.82 -25.24
CA PRO A 100 -3.34 9.41 -26.20
C PRO A 100 -4.19 8.27 -25.61
N PHE A 101 -5.49 8.28 -25.93
CA PHE A 101 -6.36 7.13 -25.70
C PHE A 101 -5.92 6.01 -26.67
N PRO A 102 -5.32 4.93 -26.15
CA PRO A 102 -5.84 3.58 -26.40
C PRO A 102 -5.89 2.83 -25.03
N PRO A 103 -6.10 1.51 -24.92
CA PRO A 103 -6.56 0.93 -23.65
C PRO A 103 -5.55 1.23 -22.55
N PHE A 104 -5.96 2.00 -21.54
CA PHE A 104 -5.21 2.05 -20.28
C PHE A 104 -5.06 0.62 -19.79
N PRO A 105 -3.88 0.23 -19.28
CA PRO A 105 -3.64 -1.15 -18.92
C PRO A 105 -4.75 -1.62 -17.97
N ILE A 106 -5.52 -2.62 -18.44
CA ILE A 106 -6.43 -3.40 -17.60
C ILE A 106 -5.64 -3.95 -16.39
N MET A 107 -4.33 -4.17 -16.60
CA MET A 107 -3.38 -4.63 -15.59
C MET A 107 -2.76 -3.47 -14.80
N ILE A 108 -3.57 -2.78 -13.98
CA ILE A 108 -3.13 -1.74 -13.03
C ILE A 108 -1.96 -2.19 -12.14
N ARG A 109 -1.80 -3.50 -11.93
CA ARG A 109 -0.66 -4.08 -11.21
C ARG A 109 0.72 -3.70 -11.75
N ARG A 110 0.79 -3.22 -13.00
CA ARG A 110 2.05 -2.93 -13.70
C ARG A 110 2.39 -1.44 -13.77
N ILE A 111 1.66 -0.59 -13.06
CA ILE A 111 1.94 0.85 -13.02
C ILE A 111 2.65 1.23 -11.72
N PHE A 112 3.19 2.45 -11.71
CA PHE A 112 3.50 3.17 -10.48
C PHE A 112 2.79 4.48 -10.40
N SER A 113 2.66 5.00 -9.18
CA SER A 113 2.06 6.29 -8.93
C SER A 113 2.76 7.05 -7.81
N ALA A 114 2.85 8.37 -7.92
CA ALA A 114 3.32 9.26 -6.86
C ALA A 114 2.54 10.58 -6.86
N ALA A 115 2.50 11.25 -5.71
CA ALA A 115 1.96 12.59 -5.55
C ALA A 115 3.12 13.59 -5.36
N ILE A 116 3.25 14.55 -6.26
CA ILE A 116 4.22 15.65 -6.13
C ILE A 116 3.46 16.86 -5.60
N HIS A 117 3.81 17.33 -4.40
CA HIS A 117 3.17 18.50 -3.78
C HIS A 117 3.77 19.83 -4.26
N VAL A 118 5.09 19.87 -4.48
CA VAL A 118 5.82 21.12 -4.78
C VAL A 118 6.77 20.92 -5.97
N PRO A 119 7.03 21.96 -6.78
CA PRO A 119 6.44 23.30 -6.72
C PRO A 119 5.07 23.41 -7.41
N LYS A 120 4.68 22.41 -8.21
CA LYS A 120 3.38 22.36 -8.90
C LYS A 120 2.71 21.03 -8.56
N PRO A 121 1.62 21.05 -7.78
CA PRO A 121 0.87 19.85 -7.44
C PRO A 121 0.51 19.02 -8.66
N CYS A 122 1.02 17.79 -8.73
CA CYS A 122 0.68 16.86 -9.80
C CYS A 122 0.77 15.40 -9.36
N ILE A 123 -0.01 14.57 -10.01
CA ILE A 123 0.03 13.12 -9.87
C ILE A 123 0.88 12.57 -11.00
N VAL A 124 1.89 11.77 -10.65
CA VAL A 124 2.73 11.09 -11.63
C VAL A 124 2.30 9.64 -11.71
N VAL A 125 2.12 9.15 -12.93
CA VAL A 125 1.80 7.75 -13.22
C VAL A 125 2.73 7.28 -14.32
N GLY A 126 3.45 6.20 -14.08
CA GLY A 126 4.28 5.58 -15.10
C GLY A 126 3.90 4.13 -15.31
N TRP A 127 4.04 3.68 -16.56
CA TRP A 127 4.04 2.27 -16.88
C TRP A 127 5.43 1.92 -17.41
N PRO A 128 6.27 1.26 -16.59
CA PRO A 128 7.65 0.95 -16.94
C PRO A 128 7.84 0.24 -18.29
N GLU A 129 6.93 -0.63 -18.69
CA GLU A 129 7.02 -1.35 -19.97
C GLU A 129 6.74 -0.45 -21.18
N ASP A 130 5.78 0.46 -21.05
CA ASP A 130 5.42 1.42 -22.10
C ASP A 130 6.42 2.56 -22.24
N ARG A 131 7.32 2.74 -21.26
CA ARG A 131 8.33 3.82 -21.23
C ARG A 131 7.71 5.21 -21.39
N VAL A 132 6.50 5.38 -20.84
CA VAL A 132 5.80 6.66 -20.80
C VAL A 132 5.53 7.04 -19.35
N LEU A 133 5.94 8.26 -19.00
CA LEU A 133 5.55 8.93 -17.77
C LEU A 133 4.42 9.89 -18.07
N ARG A 134 3.36 9.87 -17.26
CA ARG A 134 2.22 10.75 -17.38
C ARG A 134 2.07 11.57 -16.11
N ARG A 135 1.82 12.87 -16.27
CA ARG A 135 1.59 13.80 -15.16
C ARG A 135 0.23 14.43 -15.28
N TYR A 136 -0.59 14.28 -14.25
CA TYR A 136 -1.83 15.02 -14.11
C TYR A 136 -1.58 16.27 -13.28
N TYR A 137 -1.68 17.43 -13.90
CA TYR A 137 -1.61 18.70 -13.19
C TYR A 137 -2.98 19.04 -12.62
N VAL A 138 -3.06 19.13 -11.30
CA VAL A 138 -4.33 19.36 -10.58
C VAL A 138 -4.95 20.70 -10.98
N ASN A 139 -4.12 21.74 -11.10
CA ASN A 139 -4.58 23.11 -11.39
C ASN A 139 -5.19 23.27 -12.78
N THR A 140 -4.63 22.60 -13.78
CA THR A 140 -5.07 22.68 -15.19
C THR A 140 -5.98 21.52 -15.58
N LYS A 141 -6.21 20.57 -14.66
CA LYS A 141 -6.97 19.34 -14.88
C LYS A 141 -6.61 18.63 -16.18
N ASN A 142 -5.32 18.52 -16.49
CA ASN A 142 -4.86 17.91 -17.74
C ASN A 142 -3.72 16.92 -17.52
N TRP A 143 -3.64 15.95 -18.43
CA TRP A 143 -2.54 15.00 -18.49
C TRP A 143 -1.50 15.46 -19.50
N VAL A 144 -0.23 15.37 -19.13
CA VAL A 144 0.92 15.56 -20.01
C VAL A 144 1.74 14.28 -20.00
N SER A 145 2.12 13.82 -21.19
CA SER A 145 2.90 12.60 -21.37
C SER A 145 4.33 12.97 -21.79
N GLU A 146 5.29 12.24 -21.26
CA GLU A 146 6.70 12.36 -21.63
C GLU A 146 7.36 10.97 -21.67
N GLU A 147 8.47 10.88 -22.38
CA GLU A 147 9.26 9.66 -22.46
C GLU A 147 9.92 9.34 -21.11
N PHE A 148 9.92 8.05 -20.77
CA PHE A 148 10.45 7.49 -19.54
C PHE A 148 11.41 6.35 -19.82
N GLU A 149 12.68 6.69 -20.02
CA GLU A 149 13.72 5.71 -20.29
C GLU A 149 14.21 5.05 -19.00
N ILE A 150 14.03 3.74 -18.94
CA ILE A 150 14.61 2.91 -17.87
C ILE A 150 15.93 2.34 -18.38
N PRO A 151 17.05 2.55 -17.67
CA PRO A 151 18.35 2.08 -18.11
C PRO A 151 18.38 0.55 -18.11
N LYS A 152 19.03 -0.02 -19.13
CA LYS A 152 19.31 -1.47 -19.17
C LYS A 152 20.45 -1.76 -18.20
N THR A 153 20.11 -2.10 -16.96
CA THR A 153 21.08 -2.46 -15.93
C THR A 153 20.83 -3.87 -15.41
N ARG A 154 21.83 -4.46 -14.76
CA ARG A 154 21.68 -5.72 -14.03
C ARG A 154 21.18 -5.53 -12.59
N PHE A 155 20.93 -4.29 -12.16
CA PHE A 155 20.70 -3.96 -10.75
C PHE A 155 19.24 -3.70 -10.41
N PHE A 156 18.48 -3.20 -11.36
CA PHE A 156 17.03 -3.05 -11.27
C PHE A 156 16.41 -3.08 -12.66
N GLY A 157 15.12 -3.40 -12.71
CA GLY A 157 14.31 -3.42 -13.92
C GLY A 157 12.90 -2.86 -13.73
N PRO A 158 12.05 -2.94 -14.76
CA PRO A 158 10.68 -2.43 -14.75
C PRO A 158 9.84 -2.90 -13.55
N ASP A 159 10.06 -4.13 -13.11
CA ASP A 159 9.33 -4.76 -12.01
C ASP A 159 9.66 -4.17 -10.63
N ASP A 160 10.86 -3.59 -10.46
CA ASP A 160 11.27 -2.90 -9.23
C ASP A 160 10.60 -1.54 -9.07
N LEU A 161 10.02 -1.02 -10.15
CA LEU A 161 9.42 0.30 -10.21
C LEU A 161 7.92 0.29 -10.03
N MET A 162 7.27 -0.87 -9.83
CA MET A 162 5.82 -0.99 -9.70
C MET A 162 5.32 -0.57 -8.30
N GLY A 163 4.08 -0.09 -8.23
CA GLY A 163 3.43 0.27 -6.97
C GLY A 163 3.59 1.74 -6.57
N PRO A 164 3.38 2.10 -5.30
CA PRO A 164 3.54 3.47 -4.85
C PRO A 164 5.02 3.89 -4.84
N ALA A 165 5.31 5.02 -5.46
CA ALA A 165 6.60 5.69 -5.36
C ALA A 165 6.47 6.91 -4.43
N LEU A 166 7.52 7.20 -3.67
CA LEU A 166 7.61 8.43 -2.89
C LEU A 166 8.15 9.54 -3.79
N ALA A 167 7.45 10.66 -3.87
CA ALA A 167 8.00 11.86 -4.47
C ALA A 167 8.45 12.84 -3.40
N VAL A 168 9.65 13.39 -3.58
CA VAL A 168 10.18 14.51 -2.79
C VAL A 168 10.71 15.54 -3.77
N ASP A 169 10.10 16.72 -3.78
CA ASP A 169 10.34 17.76 -4.77
C ASP A 169 10.26 17.20 -6.21
N ARG A 170 11.40 17.13 -6.90
CA ARG A 170 11.51 16.62 -8.28
C ARG A 170 11.99 15.17 -8.38
N MET A 171 12.16 14.49 -7.26
CA MET A 171 12.75 13.17 -7.18
C MET A 171 11.66 12.14 -6.93
N LEU A 172 11.70 11.03 -7.67
CA LEU A 172 10.91 9.85 -7.37
C LEU A 172 11.80 8.79 -6.72
N TYR A 173 11.27 8.08 -5.73
CA TYR A 173 11.97 7.03 -5.00
C TYR A 173 11.13 5.76 -4.91
N TRP A 174 11.76 4.62 -5.15
CA TRP A 174 11.20 3.28 -5.00
C TRP A 174 12.08 2.46 -4.06
N TYR A 175 11.43 1.68 -3.21
CA TYR A 175 12.08 0.61 -2.49
C TYR A 175 11.89 -0.71 -3.24
N SER A 176 12.96 -1.46 -3.45
CA SER A 176 12.88 -2.84 -3.92
C SER A 176 13.60 -3.79 -2.95
N ALA A 177 12.99 -4.95 -2.73
CA ALA A 177 13.53 -6.08 -1.97
C ALA A 177 13.29 -7.42 -2.68
N ARG A 178 13.21 -7.41 -4.02
CA ARG A 178 12.93 -8.64 -4.79
C ARG A 178 14.09 -9.65 -4.80
N ASP A 179 15.32 -9.20 -4.55
CA ASP A 179 16.54 -10.02 -4.53
C ASP A 179 17.20 -10.12 -3.14
N THR A 180 18.43 -10.63 -3.06
CA THR A 180 19.22 -10.74 -1.82
C THR A 180 19.72 -9.41 -1.27
N THR A 181 19.51 -8.30 -1.98
CA THR A 181 19.88 -6.95 -1.52
C THR A 181 18.71 -6.00 -1.68
N ALA A 182 18.30 -5.38 -0.58
CA ALA A 182 17.37 -4.26 -0.61
C ALA A 182 18.04 -3.03 -1.24
N CYS A 183 17.29 -2.28 -2.03
CA CYS A 183 17.77 -1.08 -2.66
C CYS A 183 16.72 0.04 -2.67
N LEU A 184 17.22 1.27 -2.63
CA LEU A 184 16.48 2.48 -2.90
C LEU A 184 16.88 2.92 -4.31
N ILE A 185 15.92 2.88 -5.22
CA ILE A 185 16.07 3.39 -6.57
C ILE A 185 15.47 4.79 -6.58
N GLY A 186 16.09 5.73 -7.25
CA GLY A 186 15.40 6.97 -7.53
C GLY A 186 15.76 7.61 -8.86
N TYR A 187 14.93 8.58 -9.21
CA TYR A 187 14.90 9.21 -10.52
C TYR A 187 14.68 10.71 -10.37
N ASP A 188 15.58 11.50 -10.95
CA ASP A 188 15.44 12.96 -11.05
C ASP A 188 14.57 13.28 -12.28
N LEU A 189 13.35 13.77 -12.04
CA LEU A 189 12.38 14.09 -13.08
C LEU A 189 12.84 15.20 -14.04
N MET A 190 13.74 16.08 -13.60
CA MET A 190 14.23 17.19 -14.43
C MET A 190 15.49 16.78 -15.18
N ARG A 191 16.46 16.17 -14.50
CA ARG A 191 17.72 15.74 -15.12
C ARG A 191 17.58 14.46 -15.93
N LYS A 192 16.50 13.71 -15.74
CA LYS A 192 16.26 12.38 -16.32
C LYS A 192 17.38 11.39 -15.96
N THR A 193 17.88 11.48 -14.73
CA THR A 193 19.00 10.67 -14.24
C THR A 193 18.54 9.71 -13.16
N TRP A 194 19.04 8.48 -13.24
CA TRP A 194 18.78 7.41 -12.27
C TRP A 194 19.90 7.32 -11.24
N PHE A 195 19.54 6.95 -10.02
CA PHE A 195 20.47 6.66 -8.95
C PHE A 195 19.97 5.47 -8.13
N MET A 196 20.88 4.78 -7.46
CA MET A 196 20.56 3.61 -6.67
C MET A 196 21.48 3.53 -5.45
N GLY A 197 20.89 3.36 -4.27
CA GLY A 197 21.58 3.01 -3.04
C GLY A 197 21.24 1.59 -2.63
N LYS A 198 22.23 0.79 -2.22
CA LYS A 198 22.01 -0.53 -1.64
C LYS A 198 22.20 -0.48 -0.14
N PHE A 199 21.41 -1.27 0.58
CA PHE A 199 21.57 -1.42 2.02
C PHE A 199 21.08 -2.80 2.46
N HIS A 200 21.54 -3.24 3.62
CA HIS A 200 21.14 -4.51 4.20
C HIS A 200 19.90 -4.28 5.07
N VAL A 201 18.79 -4.90 4.69
CA VAL A 201 17.63 -5.05 5.56
C VAL A 201 17.66 -6.47 6.09
N HIS A 202 17.84 -6.61 7.40
CA HIS A 202 17.66 -7.89 8.07
C HIS A 202 16.15 -8.14 8.23
N ASP A 203 15.73 -9.39 8.12
CA ASP A 203 14.39 -9.86 8.48
C ASP A 203 13.20 -9.47 7.59
N TYR A 204 13.43 -9.02 6.34
CA TYR A 204 12.35 -9.05 5.35
C TYR A 204 12.16 -10.50 4.87
N GLY A 205 11.37 -11.25 5.65
CA GLY A 205 10.97 -12.61 5.31
C GLY A 205 10.32 -12.65 3.93
N ARG A 206 10.79 -13.58 3.08
CA ARG A 206 10.12 -13.88 1.82
C ARG A 206 8.69 -14.32 2.13
N SER A 207 7.73 -13.44 1.87
CA SER A 207 6.32 -13.76 1.67
C SER A 207 5.66 -14.50 2.84
N TYR A 208 5.24 -13.78 3.87
CA TYR A 208 4.10 -14.25 4.67
C TYR A 208 3.03 -13.16 4.73
N ILE A 209 1.92 -13.42 4.04
CA ILE A 209 0.71 -12.60 4.04
C ILE A 209 -0.38 -13.55 4.57
N PRO A 210 -0.89 -13.39 5.80
CA PRO A 210 -2.01 -14.18 6.26
C PRO A 210 -3.22 -13.95 5.33
N GLU A 211 -3.82 -15.01 4.82
CA GLU A 211 -4.89 -14.95 3.81
C GLU A 211 -6.20 -14.31 4.31
N HIS A 212 -6.35 -14.11 5.63
CA HIS A 212 -7.64 -13.81 6.26
C HIS A 212 -7.67 -12.57 7.17
N THR A 213 -6.52 -12.13 7.69
CA THR A 213 -6.37 -10.80 8.27
C THR A 213 -5.71 -9.94 7.21
N GLY A 214 -6.46 -9.13 6.46
CA GLY A 214 -5.79 -8.11 5.65
C GLY A 214 -4.89 -7.31 6.59
N PRO A 215 -3.56 -7.36 6.45
CA PRO A 215 -2.84 -6.42 5.61
C PRO A 215 -1.45 -7.00 5.17
N PRO A 216 -0.40 -6.23 4.85
CA PRO A 216 -0.25 -4.79 4.54
C PRO A 216 0.62 -4.57 3.28
N SER A 217 1.11 -3.36 2.96
CA SER A 217 2.52 -3.32 2.57
C SER A 217 3.15 -1.93 2.67
N PRO A 218 3.82 -1.66 3.78
CA PRO A 218 5.22 -1.39 3.70
C PRO A 218 5.99 -2.67 3.29
N PRO A 219 7.06 -2.52 2.50
CA PRO A 219 7.98 -1.40 2.63
C PRO A 219 7.46 -0.08 2.06
N SER A 220 7.33 0.92 2.91
CA SER A 220 6.83 2.25 2.53
C SER A 220 7.86 3.28 2.92
N LEU A 221 8.22 4.11 1.96
CA LEU A 221 9.12 5.24 2.16
C LEU A 221 8.31 6.45 2.58
N ALA A 222 8.74 7.11 3.65
CA ALA A 222 8.29 8.44 4.03
C ALA A 222 9.48 9.40 4.03
N HIS A 223 9.24 10.61 3.52
CA HIS A 223 10.17 11.72 3.68
C HIS A 223 9.96 12.36 5.06
N LEU A 224 11.05 12.60 5.77
CA LEU A 224 10.99 13.26 7.09
C LEU A 224 11.26 14.75 6.93
N ASP A 225 12.44 15.07 6.39
CA ASP A 225 12.89 16.42 6.07
C ASP A 225 14.24 16.32 5.33
N SER A 226 14.55 17.30 4.48
CA SER A 226 15.83 17.41 3.79
C SER A 226 16.23 16.10 3.09
N ASP A 227 17.37 15.52 3.46
CA ASP A 227 17.90 14.26 2.93
C ASP A 227 17.52 13.01 3.74
N LYS A 228 16.58 13.13 4.69
CA LYS A 228 16.21 12.07 5.64
C LYS A 228 14.89 11.42 5.27
N PHE A 229 14.89 10.09 5.30
CA PHE A 229 13.75 9.23 4.99
C PHE A 229 13.53 8.22 6.13
N CYS A 230 12.32 7.70 6.30
CA CYS A 230 12.12 6.42 7.00
C CYS A 230 11.51 5.40 6.03
N LEU A 231 12.08 4.20 6.06
CA LEU A 231 11.48 3.00 5.49
C LEU A 231 10.76 2.25 6.61
N PHE A 232 9.46 2.07 6.48
CA PHE A 232 8.68 1.18 7.34
C PHE A 232 8.62 -0.21 6.70
N TRP A 233 8.44 -1.30 7.47
CA TRP A 233 8.01 -2.63 6.99
C TRP A 233 7.41 -3.45 8.13
N PHE A 234 6.70 -4.54 7.82
CA PHE A 234 6.19 -5.46 8.83
C PHE A 234 6.98 -6.77 8.82
N SER A 235 7.08 -7.42 9.98
CA SER A 235 7.46 -8.82 10.11
C SER A 235 6.44 -9.56 10.98
N VAL A 236 6.23 -10.85 10.71
CA VAL A 236 5.48 -11.73 11.60
C VAL A 236 6.45 -12.36 12.58
N VAL A 237 6.15 -12.27 13.87
CA VAL A 237 6.86 -12.98 14.93
C VAL A 237 5.97 -14.12 15.40
N LYS A 238 6.46 -15.35 15.28
CA LYS A 238 5.83 -16.51 15.92
C LYS A 238 6.02 -16.39 17.43
N CYS A 239 4.93 -16.23 18.18
CA CYS A 239 4.99 -16.33 19.63
C CYS A 239 5.07 -17.80 20.00
N HIS A 240 6.13 -18.22 20.70
CA HIS A 240 6.13 -19.54 21.33
C HIS A 240 5.13 -19.53 22.49
N PRO A 241 4.27 -20.56 22.64
CA PRO A 241 3.41 -20.65 23.81
C PRO A 241 4.28 -20.73 25.07
N ASN A 242 3.91 -19.99 26.11
CA ASN A 242 4.54 -20.13 27.42
C ASN A 242 4.38 -21.59 27.88
N PRO A 243 5.43 -22.25 28.41
CA PRO A 243 5.30 -23.60 28.92
C PRO A 243 4.34 -23.57 30.10
N THR A 244 3.14 -24.10 29.91
CA THR A 244 2.15 -24.29 30.96
C THR A 244 2.78 -25.19 32.03
N THR A 245 3.01 -24.65 33.22
CA THR A 245 3.34 -25.44 34.41
C THR A 245 2.22 -26.45 34.64
N ILE A 246 2.50 -27.72 34.37
CA ILE A 246 1.66 -28.83 34.77
C ILE A 246 1.81 -28.94 36.30
N THR A 247 0.78 -28.56 37.04
CA THR A 247 0.65 -28.95 38.45
C THR A 247 0.31 -30.43 38.49
N GLU A 248 1.21 -31.21 39.09
CA GLU A 248 1.04 -32.63 39.42
C GLU A 248 -0.10 -32.81 40.44
N GLU A 249 -1.34 -32.93 40.01
CA GLU A 249 -2.39 -33.63 40.77
C GLU A 249 -3.33 -34.31 39.76
N ASP A 250 -3.06 -35.59 39.48
CA ASP A 250 -4.06 -36.67 39.57
C ASP A 250 -3.45 -37.98 39.06
N SER A 251 -2.88 -38.70 40.02
CA SER A 251 -2.50 -40.09 39.89
C SER A 251 -3.73 -41.00 40.07
N LEU A 252 -3.83 -41.99 39.18
CA LEU A 252 -4.56 -43.27 39.30
C LEU A 252 -6.07 -43.26 39.04
N THR A 253 -6.46 -43.79 37.88
CA THR A 253 -7.17 -45.09 37.79
C THR A 253 -7.15 -45.60 36.34
N GLU A 254 -6.72 -46.84 36.14
CA GLU A 254 -6.95 -47.63 34.94
C GLU A 254 -8.43 -48.03 34.86
N ASP A 255 -9.09 -47.83 33.70
CA ASP A 255 -9.98 -48.86 33.16
C ASP A 255 -10.33 -48.62 31.68
N GLU A 256 -10.75 -49.70 31.06
CA GLU A 256 -10.82 -50.06 29.65
C GLU A 256 -11.62 -49.14 28.70
N GLY A 257 -11.06 -48.97 27.49
CA GLY A 257 -11.78 -49.17 26.23
C GLY A 257 -12.98 -48.27 25.90
N GLU A 258 -12.74 -47.03 25.49
CA GLU A 258 -13.63 -46.33 24.56
C GLU A 258 -12.80 -45.34 23.71
N ALA A 259 -12.99 -45.38 22.39
CA ALA A 259 -12.32 -44.52 21.44
C ALA A 259 -12.70 -43.06 21.74
N ARG A 260 -11.82 -42.35 22.44
CA ARG A 260 -11.90 -40.89 22.53
C ARG A 260 -11.50 -40.32 21.18
N ASP A 261 -12.44 -39.65 20.53
CA ASP A 261 -12.14 -38.72 19.46
C ASP A 261 -11.10 -37.73 20.00
N GLU A 262 -9.86 -37.83 19.51
CA GLU A 262 -8.86 -36.79 19.68
C GLU A 262 -9.37 -35.56 18.90
N GLU A 263 -10.12 -34.71 19.59
CA GLU A 263 -10.44 -33.38 19.11
C GLU A 263 -9.10 -32.65 18.98
N TYR A 264 -8.54 -32.62 17.77
CA TYR A 264 -7.42 -31.78 17.39
C TYR A 264 -7.85 -30.33 17.65
N VAL A 265 -7.52 -29.82 18.84
CA VAL A 265 -7.45 -28.39 19.06
C VAL A 265 -6.29 -27.93 18.20
N GLU A 266 -6.57 -27.34 17.03
CA GLU A 266 -5.58 -26.53 16.33
C GLU A 266 -5.08 -25.50 17.36
N GLU A 267 -3.83 -25.66 17.81
CA GLU A 267 -3.14 -24.59 18.51
C GLU A 267 -3.12 -23.41 17.53
N VAL A 268 -3.99 -22.45 17.78
CA VAL A 268 -3.98 -21.18 17.06
C VAL A 268 -2.67 -20.52 17.44
N GLU A 269 -1.62 -20.74 16.64
CA GLU A 269 -0.35 -20.01 16.76
C GLU A 269 -0.71 -18.52 16.75
N GLU A 270 -0.59 -17.84 17.89
CA GLU A 270 -0.78 -16.40 17.95
C GLU A 270 0.38 -15.73 17.19
N GLU A 271 0.12 -15.39 15.93
CA GLU A 271 1.03 -14.60 15.12
C GLU A 271 0.95 -13.13 15.53
N SER A 272 2.08 -12.57 15.98
CA SER A 272 2.17 -11.14 16.30
C SER A 272 2.79 -10.36 15.15
N LEU A 273 2.11 -9.32 14.68
CA LEU A 273 2.63 -8.38 13.67
C LEU A 273 3.52 -7.33 14.33
N ARG A 274 4.78 -7.23 13.89
CA ARG A 274 5.73 -6.19 14.32
C ARG A 274 5.95 -5.17 13.21
N ILE A 275 5.91 -3.89 13.55
CA ILE A 275 6.31 -2.78 12.67
C ILE A 275 7.79 -2.48 12.91
N HIS A 276 8.54 -2.35 11.81
CA HIS A 276 9.90 -1.85 11.79
C HIS A 276 9.96 -0.49 11.12
N CYS A 277 10.88 0.37 11.56
CA CYS A 277 11.27 1.61 10.86
C CYS A 277 12.79 1.69 10.81
N MET A 278 13.33 2.05 9.65
CA MET A 278 14.74 2.37 9.47
C MET A 278 14.85 3.80 8.94
N LYS A 279 15.68 4.61 9.59
CA LYS A 279 16.03 5.94 9.09
C LYS A 279 17.13 5.82 8.06
N LEU A 280 16.92 6.43 6.91
CA LEU A 280 17.84 6.46 5.78
C LEU A 280 18.23 7.91 5.49
N ARG A 281 19.45 8.10 4.99
CA ARG A 281 19.94 9.38 4.48
C ARG A 281 20.36 9.21 3.04
N VAL A 282 19.86 10.06 2.14
CA VAL A 282 20.24 10.06 0.71
C VAL A 282 21.23 11.19 0.49
N THR A 283 22.50 10.84 0.27
CA THR A 283 23.60 11.80 0.04
C THR A 283 23.97 11.91 -1.43
#